data_AF-A0A0F0F1N9-F1
#
_entry.id   AF-A0A0F0F1N9-F1
#
_cell.length_a   1.000
_cell.length_b   1.000
_cell.length_c   1.000
_cell.angle_alpha   90.00
_cell.angle_beta   90.00
_cell.angle_gamma   90.00
#
_symmetry.space_group_name_H-M   'P 1'
#
loop_
_entity.id
_entity.type
_entity.pdbx_description
1 polymer ?
#
loop_
_entity_poly.entity_id
_entity_poly.type
_entity_poly.pdbx_seq_one_letter_code
_entity_poly.pdbx_strand_id
1 'polypeptide(L)' 'MKATSEQRGWIVRSGDDYLCPKDGDIGYTANLVDAGTFNTEEEAKDAGRDHCDPGFVVIRDPR' A
#
# COMPACT_ATOMS: atom_id res chain seq x y z
N MET A 1 14.56 13.03 -14.23
CA MET A 1 13.24 12.37 -14.32
C MET A 1 12.34 13.07 -13.33
N LYS A 2 11.34 13.83 -13.81
CA LYS A 2 10.47 14.61 -12.94
C LYS A 2 9.48 13.65 -12.29
N ALA A 3 9.54 13.51 -10.96
CA ALA A 3 8.40 12.98 -10.21
C ALA A 3 7.24 13.92 -10.51
N THR A 4 6.29 13.45 -11.31
CA THR A 4 5.05 14.17 -11.60
C THR A 4 4.30 14.35 -10.28
N SER A 5 4.14 15.61 -9.89
CA SER A 5 3.64 16.09 -8.60
C SER A 5 2.16 15.75 -8.29
N GLU A 6 1.63 14.65 -8.81
CA GLU A 6 0.24 14.20 -8.61
C GLU A 6 0.09 12.68 -8.44
N GLN A 7 1.19 11.92 -8.34
CA GLN A 7 1.11 10.49 -8.07
C GLN A 7 0.81 10.25 -6.59
N ARG A 8 -0.47 10.42 -6.22
CA ARG A 8 -1.04 9.81 -5.01
C ARG A 8 -0.78 8.31 -5.10
N GLY A 9 0.03 7.79 -4.19
CA GLY A 9 0.41 6.38 -4.19
C GLY A 9 -0.78 5.47 -3.89
N TRP A 10 -0.54 4.16 -3.83
CA TRP A 10 -1.57 3.16 -3.58
C TRP A 10 -1.36 2.54 -2.21
N ILE A 11 -2.44 2.39 -1.45
CA ILE A 11 -2.43 1.74 -0.14
C ILE A 11 -3.14 0.40 -0.27
N VAL A 12 -2.60 -0.62 0.40
CA VAL A 12 -3.27 -1.91 0.54
C VAL A 12 -3.80 -2.01 1.97
N ARG A 13 -5.10 -2.25 2.10
CA ARG A 13 -5.76 -2.56 3.37
C ARG A 13 -6.03 -4.06 3.43
N SER A 14 -5.67 -4.72 4.53
CA SER A 14 -6.00 -6.10 4.84
C SER A 14 -6.71 -6.16 6.20
N GLY A 15 -8.00 -6.50 6.20
CA GLY A 15 -8.81 -6.45 7.41
C GLY A 15 -8.86 -5.04 8.02
N ASP A 16 -8.30 -4.88 9.22
CA ASP A 16 -8.21 -3.60 9.94
C ASP A 16 -6.81 -2.94 9.85
N ASP A 17 -5.88 -3.59 9.15
CA ASP A 17 -4.50 -3.12 8.99
C ASP A 17 -4.22 -2.66 7.55
N TYR A 18 -3.13 -1.92 7.39
CA TYR A 18 -2.60 -1.43 6.12
C TYR A 18 -1.17 -1.90 5.92
N LEU A 19 -0.81 -2.20 4.67
CA LEU A 19 0.58 -2.54 4.34
C LEU A 19 1.45 -1.30 4.38
N CYS A 20 2.65 -1.50 4.91
CA CYS A 20 3.71 -0.51 5.00
C CYS A 20 4.95 -1.10 4.31
N PRO A 21 5.14 -0.85 3.00
CA PRO A 21 6.39 -1.20 2.33
C PRO A 21 7.57 -0.51 3.03
N LYS A 22 8.47 -1.31 3.57
CA LYS A 22 9.78 -0.89 4.11
C LYS A 22 10.85 -1.48 3.18
N ASP A 23 12.00 -0.85 3.06
CA ASP A 23 13.09 -1.31 2.17
C ASP A 23 13.35 -2.83 2.29
N GLY A 24 12.78 -3.61 1.36
CA GLY A 24 12.91 -5.06 1.27
C GLY A 24 11.97 -5.92 2.14
N ASP A 25 11.02 -5.33 2.87
CA ASP A 25 10.07 -6.06 3.71
C ASP A 25 8.69 -5.38 3.76
N ILE A 26 7.63 -6.13 4.05
CA ILE A 26 6.26 -5.60 4.15
C ILE A 26 5.82 -5.66 5.60
N GLY A 27 5.74 -4.48 6.21
CA GLY A 27 5.14 -4.31 7.54
C GLY A 27 3.62 -4.07 7.46
N TYR A 28 3.00 -4.05 8.64
CA TYR A 28 1.58 -3.74 8.81
C TYR A 28 1.40 -2.60 9.82
N THR A 29 0.36 -1.82 9.65
CA THR A 29 -0.06 -0.78 10.60
C THR A 29 -1.57 -0.63 10.61
N ALA A 30 -2.17 -0.49 11.79
CA ALA A 30 -3.59 -0.19 11.92
C ALA A 30 -3.93 1.27 11.54
N ASN A 31 -2.92 2.14 11.45
CA ASN A 31 -3.11 3.56 11.18
C ASN A 31 -2.91 3.88 9.69
N LEU A 32 -3.95 4.39 9.04
CA LEU A 32 -3.86 4.87 7.65
C LEU A 32 -2.78 5.95 7.45
N VAL A 33 -2.53 6.78 8.48
CA VAL A 33 -1.52 7.85 8.42
C VAL A 33 -0.09 7.29 8.37
N ASP A 34 0.14 6.13 8.98
CA ASP A 34 1.44 5.46 8.98
C ASP A 34 1.56 4.44 7.84
N ALA A 35 0.48 4.23 7.08
CA ALA A 35 0.46 3.32 5.95
C ALA A 35 1.42 3.82 4.87
N GLY A 36 2.27 2.92 4.40
CA GLY A 36 3.14 3.18 3.26
C GLY A 36 2.35 3.13 1.96
N THR A 37 2.95 3.66 0.90
CA THR A 37 2.31 3.72 -0.42
C THR A 37 3.16 3.04 -1.47
N PHE A 38 2.51 2.27 -2.33
CA PHE A 38 3.09 1.71 -3.54
C PHE A 38 3.01 2.71 -4.68
N ASN A 39 3.94 2.61 -5.64
CA ASN A 39 3.99 3.56 -6.75
C ASN A 39 2.92 3.26 -7.81
N THR A 40 2.51 2.00 -7.93
CA THR A 40 1.51 1.54 -8.90
C THR A 40 0.44 0.67 -8.23
N GLU A 41 -0.74 0.60 -8.87
CA GLU A 41 -1.84 -0.25 -8.39
C GLU A 41 -1.47 -1.73 -8.49
N GLU A 42 -0.73 -2.11 -9.54
CA GLU A 42 -0.27 -3.49 -9.75
C GLU A 42 0.68 -3.93 -8.65
N GLU A 43 1.66 -3.07 -8.29
CA GLU A 43 2.57 -3.32 -7.17
C GLU A 43 1.82 -3.51 -5.85
N ALA A 44 0.79 -2.69 -5.58
CA ALA A 44 -0.08 -2.84 -4.43
C ALA A 44 -0.89 -4.16 -4.46
N LYS A 45 -1.37 -4.58 -5.64
CA LYS A 45 -2.10 -5.84 -5.80
C LYS A 45 -1.20 -7.04 -5.57
N ASP A 46 0.00 -7.06 -6.12
CA ASP A 46 0.93 -8.16 -5.91
C ASP A 46 1.37 -8.24 -4.45
N ALA A 47 1.71 -7.11 -3.81
CA ALA A 47 1.97 -7.07 -2.37
C ALA A 47 0.78 -7.58 -1.54
N GLY A 48 -0.44 -7.18 -1.90
CA GLY A 48 -1.66 -7.68 -1.27
C GLY A 48 -1.84 -9.19 -1.42
N ARG A 49 -1.56 -9.74 -2.61
CA ARG A 49 -1.68 -11.18 -2.89
C ARG A 49 -0.62 -12.02 -2.18
N ASP A 50 0.61 -11.52 -2.08
CA ASP A 50 1.73 -12.24 -1.47
C ASP A 50 1.67 -12.20 0.06
N HIS A 51 1.19 -11.09 0.63
CA HIS A 51 1.27 -10.86 2.07
C HIS A 51 -0.08 -10.95 2.81
N CYS A 52 -1.21 -10.74 2.14
CA CYS A 52 -2.52 -10.80 2.78
C CYS A 52 -3.20 -12.15 2.54
N ASP A 53 -3.35 -12.95 3.60
CA ASP A 53 -4.27 -14.11 3.60
C ASP A 53 -5.73 -13.60 3.48
N PRO A 54 -6.62 -14.33 2.79
CA PRO A 54 -7.51 -13.79 1.77
C PRO A 54 -8.42 -12.65 2.24
N GLY A 55 -8.22 -11.48 1.62
CA GLY A 55 -9.05 -10.28 1.79
C GLY A 55 -8.22 -9.01 1.86
N PHE A 56 -7.94 -8.40 0.70
CA PHE A 56 -7.30 -7.09 0.64
C PHE A 56 -8.04 -6.14 -0.29
N VAL A 57 -7.90 -4.84 -0.02
CA VAL A 57 -8.45 -3.76 -0.84
C VAL A 57 -7.33 -2.80 -1.19
N VAL A 58 -7.20 -2.52 -2.47
CA VAL A 58 -6.27 -1.49 -2.97
C VAL A 58 -7.05 -0.18 -3.11
N ILE A 59 -6.58 0.85 -2.41
CA ILE A 59 -7.17 2.19 -2.42
C ILE A 59 -6.12 3.21 -2.82
N ARG A 60 -6.53 4.25 -3.55
CA ARG A 60 -5.65 5.39 -3.82
C ARG A 60 -5.46 6.18 -2.53
N ASP A 61 -4.23 6.61 -2.27
CA ASP A 61 -3.88 7.39 -1.09
C ASP A 61 -4.77 8.65 -1.01
N PRO A 62 -5.61 8.77 0.03
CA PRO A 62 -6.53 9.88 0.16
C PRO A 62 -5.87 11.14 0.75
N ARG A 63 -4.70 10.97 1.40
CA ARG A 63 -3.91 12.02 2.05
C ARG A 63 -3.40 13.06 1.03
#